data_AF-A0A8T0PVK1-F1
#
_entry.id   AF-A0A8T0PVK1-F1
#
_cell.length_a   1.000
_cell.length_b   1.000
_cell.length_c   1.000
_cell.angle_alpha   90.00
_cell.angle_beta   90.00
_cell.angle_gamma   90.00
#
_symmetry.space_group_name_H-M   'P 1'
#
loop_
_entity.id
_entity.type
_entity.pdbx_description
1 polymer ?
#
loop_
_entity_poly.entity_id
_entity_poly.type
_entity_poly.pdbx_seq_one_letter_code
_entity_poly.pdbx_strand_id
1 'polypeptide(L)'
;MLLPAPLAPNTAPNKQPSSVLPPSKPSLACRDKLRAVAHKLAEQPVHGTEPGAWGVLTAISEKARLLPQGTDIPLCADEHCFGRTVHDHRFRISDILVSSCHCKIYMDTVLKELNPNGPSPIFLKDTSTNGTYINWKRFRKSSAPAKLTQGDIISFPYVAHDEASYTFVYREVTEIHSEENGTATKRKFGEVGSENKMLEDTMVGSADGPVSLDVRRPQKTRKGPKEQLASHFAMIKELRTEIKLAHVRHEKAEV
;
A
#
# COMPACT_ATOMS: atom_id res chain seq x y z
N MET A 1 -1.58 41.71 80.50
CA MET A 1 -0.82 40.50 80.88
C MET A 1 -1.52 39.27 80.31
N LEU A 2 -0.72 38.25 79.97
CA LEU A 2 -1.02 36.96 79.33
C LEU A 2 -1.18 36.93 77.79
N LEU A 3 -0.04 36.70 77.13
CA LEU A 3 0.12 35.76 75.99
C LEU A 3 0.02 34.30 76.51
N PRO A 4 0.18 33.25 75.67
CA PRO A 4 -0.75 32.70 74.68
C PRO A 4 -0.99 31.17 74.91
N ALA A 5 -1.81 30.51 74.09
CA ALA A 5 -1.74 29.05 73.94
C ALA A 5 -2.08 28.63 72.49
N PRO A 6 -1.11 28.04 71.74
CA PRO A 6 -1.35 27.29 70.52
C PRO A 6 -1.43 25.78 70.81
N LEU A 7 -2.07 25.00 69.93
CA LEU A 7 -2.03 23.54 69.68
C LEU A 7 -3.43 23.16 69.10
N ALA A 8 -3.63 22.45 68.00
CA ALA A 8 -2.83 21.44 67.32
C ALA A 8 -3.23 21.36 65.82
N PRO A 9 -2.40 20.75 64.96
CA PRO A 9 -2.68 20.56 63.53
C PRO A 9 -3.66 19.41 63.32
N ASN A 10 -4.78 19.66 62.61
CA ASN A 10 -5.66 18.56 62.20
C ASN A 10 -5.12 17.89 60.94
N THR A 11 -4.72 16.66 61.18
CA THR A 11 -4.27 15.58 60.30
C THR A 11 -5.16 15.41 59.06
N ALA A 12 -4.50 15.28 57.92
CA ALA A 12 -5.10 14.91 56.64
C ALA A 12 -5.81 13.55 56.68
N PRO A 13 -6.88 13.33 55.88
CA PRO A 13 -7.15 12.03 55.32
C PRO A 13 -6.34 11.87 54.03
N ASN A 14 -5.29 11.07 54.17
CA ASN A 14 -4.51 10.38 53.15
C ASN A 14 -5.36 10.03 51.90
N LYS A 15 -5.27 10.84 50.83
CA LYS A 15 -5.71 10.43 49.50
C LYS A 15 -4.69 9.43 48.99
N GLN A 16 -5.09 8.16 48.98
CA GLN A 16 -4.35 7.06 48.39
C GLN A 16 -3.76 7.47 47.03
N PRO A 17 -2.49 7.18 46.74
CA PRO A 17 -2.00 7.27 45.38
C PRO A 17 -2.76 6.23 44.56
N SER A 18 -3.59 6.72 43.64
CA SER A 18 -4.18 5.92 42.56
C SER A 18 -3.06 5.10 41.94
N SER A 19 -3.15 3.77 42.07
CA SER A 19 -2.22 2.84 41.45
C SER A 19 -2.21 3.09 39.95
N VAL A 20 -1.18 3.79 39.46
CA VAL A 20 -0.84 3.82 38.05
C VAL A 20 -0.44 2.38 37.72
N LEU A 21 -1.40 1.62 37.19
CA LEU A 21 -1.10 0.31 36.60
C LEU A 21 -0.02 0.55 35.54
N PRO A 22 1.11 -0.18 35.55
CA PRO A 22 2.05 -0.11 34.45
C PRO A 22 1.33 -0.54 33.17
N PRO A 23 1.66 0.02 31.99
CA PRO A 23 1.03 -0.40 30.74
C PRO A 23 1.23 -1.90 30.59
N SER A 24 0.14 -2.65 30.72
CA SER A 24 0.15 -4.10 30.62
C SER A 24 0.68 -4.44 29.24
N LYS A 25 1.74 -5.27 29.17
CA LYS A 25 2.21 -5.84 27.91
C LYS A 25 0.98 -6.34 27.14
N PRO A 26 0.84 -6.01 25.84
CA PRO A 26 -0.30 -6.46 25.07
C PRO A 26 -0.44 -7.96 25.19
N SER A 27 -1.65 -8.41 25.53
CA SER A 27 -1.93 -9.85 25.46
C SER A 27 -1.67 -10.32 24.03
N LEU A 28 -1.07 -11.50 23.88
CA LEU A 28 -0.88 -12.15 22.58
C LEU A 28 -2.20 -12.17 21.78
N ALA A 29 -3.31 -12.36 22.48
CA ALA A 29 -4.67 -12.28 21.95
C ALA A 29 -5.01 -10.95 21.27
N CYS A 30 -4.55 -9.79 21.77
CA CYS A 30 -4.80 -8.49 21.10
C CYS A 30 -4.08 -8.41 19.75
N ARG A 31 -2.84 -8.92 19.68
CA ARG A 31 -2.07 -8.95 18.43
C ARG A 31 -2.71 -9.88 17.40
N ASP A 32 -3.15 -11.05 17.84
CA ASP A 32 -3.78 -12.04 16.96
C ASP A 32 -5.14 -11.55 16.44
N LYS A 33 -5.92 -10.84 17.26
CA LYS A 33 -7.15 -10.16 16.82
C LYS A 33 -6.87 -9.15 15.71
N LEU A 34 -5.89 -8.27 15.88
CA LEU A 34 -5.52 -7.28 14.86
C LEU A 34 -5.02 -7.96 13.58
N ARG A 35 -4.22 -9.03 13.70
CA ARG A 35 -3.76 -9.82 12.55
C ARG A 35 -4.94 -10.46 11.81
N ALA A 36 -5.90 -11.04 12.53
CA ALA A 36 -7.09 -11.65 11.93
C ALA A 36 -7.95 -10.60 11.21
N VAL A 37 -8.13 -9.42 11.80
CA VAL A 37 -8.82 -8.29 11.14
C VAL A 37 -8.08 -7.85 9.88
N ALA A 38 -6.75 -7.71 9.96
CA ALA A 38 -5.93 -7.32 8.81
C ALA A 38 -6.01 -8.35 7.68
N HIS A 39 -5.92 -9.63 8.01
CA HIS A 39 -6.07 -10.72 7.04
C HIS A 39 -7.44 -10.68 6.35
N LYS A 40 -8.52 -10.59 7.14
CA LYS A 40 -9.88 -10.51 6.61
C LYS A 40 -10.07 -9.31 5.68
N LEU A 41 -9.51 -8.16 6.03
CA LEU A 41 -9.58 -6.96 5.17
C LEU A 41 -8.73 -7.12 3.91
N ALA A 42 -7.55 -7.72 4.03
CA ALA A 42 -6.66 -7.96 2.90
C ALA A 42 -7.26 -8.93 1.87
N GLU A 43 -8.08 -9.88 2.30
CA GLU A 43 -8.79 -10.82 1.42
C GLU A 43 -10.01 -10.21 0.72
N GLN A 44 -10.54 -9.11 1.25
CA GLN A 44 -11.66 -8.43 0.62
C GLN A 44 -11.17 -7.67 -0.62
N PRO A 45 -11.87 -7.77 -1.76
CA PRO A 45 -11.58 -6.92 -2.92
C PRO A 45 -11.77 -5.44 -2.56
N VAL A 46 -10.91 -4.59 -3.13
CA VAL A 46 -11.02 -3.14 -2.98
C VAL A 46 -11.91 -2.61 -4.12
N HIS A 47 -13.17 -2.30 -3.81
CA HIS A 47 -14.12 -1.78 -4.79
C HIS A 47 -14.23 -0.25 -4.71
N GLY A 48 -14.45 0.41 -5.85
CA GLY A 48 -14.77 1.83 -5.90
C GLY A 48 -13.61 2.77 -5.53
N THR A 49 -12.36 2.31 -5.71
CA THR A 49 -11.18 3.15 -5.49
C THR A 49 -11.02 4.15 -6.63
N GLU A 50 -10.47 5.32 -6.32
CA GLU A 50 -10.08 6.34 -7.29
C GLU A 50 -9.29 5.72 -8.47
N PRO A 51 -9.55 6.14 -9.73
CA PRO A 51 -8.79 5.69 -10.88
C PRO A 51 -7.29 5.91 -10.70
N GLY A 52 -6.48 4.88 -10.99
CA GLY A 52 -5.02 4.93 -10.83
C GLY A 52 -4.52 4.64 -9.41
N ALA A 53 -5.40 4.31 -8.46
CA ALA A 53 -4.96 3.82 -7.17
C ALA A 53 -4.31 2.44 -7.28
N TRP A 54 -3.07 2.32 -6.81
CA TRP A 54 -2.32 1.06 -6.76
C TRP A 54 -2.39 0.38 -5.39
N GLY A 55 -2.86 1.10 -4.38
CA GLY A 55 -3.04 0.57 -3.03
C GLY A 55 -4.04 1.39 -2.23
N VAL A 56 -4.52 0.80 -1.13
CA VAL A 56 -5.39 1.46 -0.16
C VAL A 56 -4.88 1.17 1.24
N LEU A 57 -4.90 2.19 2.10
CA LEU A 57 -4.76 2.02 3.54
C LEU A 57 -6.14 2.00 4.19
N THR A 58 -6.53 0.86 4.76
CA THR A 58 -7.79 0.72 5.49
C THR A 58 -7.55 0.86 6.99
N ALA A 59 -8.22 1.82 7.62
CA ALA A 59 -8.12 2.12 9.04
C ALA A 59 -8.72 1.00 9.92
N ILE A 60 -7.92 0.49 10.86
CA ILE A 60 -8.34 -0.56 11.79
C ILE A 60 -8.38 -0.13 13.25
N SER A 61 -7.55 0.84 13.67
CA SER A 61 -7.69 1.47 15.00
C SER A 61 -8.86 2.46 15.00
N GLU A 62 -9.50 2.65 16.14
CA GLU A 62 -10.53 3.68 16.35
C GLU A 62 -10.01 5.08 16.00
N LYS A 63 -8.83 5.44 16.50
CA LYS A 63 -8.14 6.71 16.20
C LYS A 63 -8.00 6.98 14.69
N ALA A 64 -7.60 5.96 13.92
CA ALA A 64 -7.50 6.08 12.47
C ALA A 64 -8.87 6.23 11.78
N ARG A 65 -9.92 5.58 12.28
CA ARG A 65 -11.27 5.67 11.70
C ARG A 65 -11.95 7.02 11.95
N LEU A 66 -11.55 7.72 13.01
CA LEU A 66 -12.04 9.06 13.35
C LEU A 66 -11.35 10.17 12.56
N LEU A 67 -10.40 9.82 11.68
CA LEU A 67 -9.75 10.81 10.82
C LEU A 67 -10.73 11.36 9.77
N PRO A 68 -10.66 12.66 9.42
CA PRO A 68 -11.58 13.28 8.44
C PRO A 68 -11.60 12.62 7.06
N GLN A 69 -10.50 11.98 6.67
CA GLN A 69 -10.35 11.27 5.40
C GLN A 69 -11.11 9.94 5.33
N GLY A 70 -11.75 9.51 6.42
CA GLY A 70 -12.55 8.30 6.46
C GLY A 70 -11.74 7.03 6.72
N THR A 71 -12.34 5.89 6.38
CA THR A 71 -11.78 4.56 6.70
C THR A 71 -10.75 4.10 5.68
N ASP A 72 -10.91 4.45 4.41
CA ASP A 72 -10.04 4.00 3.32
C ASP A 72 -9.32 5.19 2.70
N ILE A 73 -7.99 5.13 2.64
CA ILE A 73 -7.15 6.17 2.06
C ILE A 73 -6.49 5.62 0.79
N PRO A 74 -6.91 6.05 -0.41
CA PRO A 74 -6.35 5.57 -1.67
C PRO A 74 -4.95 6.15 -1.92
N LEU A 75 -4.07 5.32 -2.47
CA LEU A 75 -2.70 5.66 -2.87
C LEU A 75 -2.63 5.68 -4.40
N CYS A 76 -2.64 6.87 -4.98
CA CYS A 76 -2.78 7.08 -6.44
C CYS A 76 -1.52 7.69 -7.09
N ALA A 77 -0.69 8.40 -6.32
CA ALA A 77 0.55 9.00 -6.81
C ALA A 77 1.75 8.07 -6.56
N ASP A 78 2.90 8.38 -7.14
CA ASP A 78 4.13 7.60 -6.92
C ASP A 78 4.62 7.71 -5.46
N GLU A 79 4.35 8.81 -4.77
CA GLU A 79 4.73 9.04 -3.37
C GLU A 79 3.59 9.70 -2.58
N HIS A 80 3.38 9.24 -1.35
CA HIS A 80 2.46 9.81 -0.37
C HIS A 80 3.16 10.02 0.96
N CYS A 81 3.24 11.28 1.39
CA CYS A 81 3.78 11.65 2.70
C CYS A 81 2.66 11.66 3.74
N PHE A 82 2.85 11.02 4.88
CA PHE A 82 1.94 11.08 6.02
C PHE A 82 2.56 11.91 7.14
N GLY A 83 1.79 12.79 7.78
CA GLY A 83 2.32 13.59 8.87
C GLY A 83 1.42 14.72 9.34
N ARG A 84 1.88 15.44 10.37
CA ARG A 84 1.08 16.50 11.00
C ARG A 84 0.84 17.72 10.12
N THR A 85 1.81 18.06 9.28
CA THR A 85 1.78 19.31 8.48
C THR A 85 1.90 19.04 6.98
N VAL A 86 1.52 17.83 6.53
CA VAL A 86 1.52 17.48 5.11
C VAL A 86 0.49 18.32 4.36
N HIS A 87 0.86 18.79 3.16
CA HIS A 87 -0.01 19.63 2.33
C HIS A 87 -1.30 18.92 1.92
N ASP A 88 -1.21 17.69 1.41
CA ASP A 88 -2.39 16.88 1.10
C ASP A 88 -3.09 16.46 2.40
N HIS A 89 -4.33 16.93 2.54
CA HIS A 89 -5.15 16.73 3.71
C HIS A 89 -5.56 15.26 3.93
N ARG A 90 -5.58 14.44 2.86
CA ARG A 90 -5.90 13.00 2.95
C ARG A 90 -4.89 12.21 3.76
N PHE A 91 -3.64 12.69 3.78
CA PHE A 91 -2.52 12.06 4.49
C PHE A 91 -2.11 12.83 5.75
N ARG A 92 -2.86 13.88 6.11
CA ARG A 92 -2.59 14.69 7.30
C ARG A 92 -3.17 14.03 8.54
N ILE A 93 -2.37 13.97 9.61
CA ILE A 93 -2.77 13.49 10.93
C ILE A 93 -2.41 14.56 11.97
N SER A 94 -3.42 15.31 12.41
CA SER A 94 -3.29 16.48 13.30
C SER A 94 -3.02 16.10 14.75
N ASP A 95 -1.94 15.37 15.01
CA ASP A 95 -1.53 14.92 16.33
C ASP A 95 -0.11 15.40 16.64
N ILE A 96 0.10 15.99 17.82
CA ILE A 96 1.39 16.57 18.21
C ILE A 96 2.50 15.50 18.30
N LEU A 97 2.12 14.24 18.49
CA LEU A 97 3.05 13.11 18.56
C LEU A 97 3.42 12.56 17.17
N VAL A 98 2.73 13.02 16.12
CA VAL A 98 3.06 12.73 14.73
C VAL A 98 3.98 13.85 14.21
N SER A 99 5.15 13.51 13.69
CA SER A 99 6.07 14.45 13.04
C SER A 99 5.43 15.16 11.84
N SER A 100 5.97 16.34 11.46
CA SER A 100 5.50 17.15 10.32
C SER A 100 5.37 16.33 9.03
N CYS A 101 6.42 15.59 8.69
CA CYS A 101 6.45 14.50 7.70
C CYS A 101 6.92 13.23 8.43
N HIS A 102 5.97 12.38 8.81
CA HIS A 102 6.18 11.21 9.65
C HIS A 102 6.76 10.02 8.87
N CYS A 103 6.12 9.65 7.78
CA CYS A 103 6.61 8.60 6.91
C CYS A 103 6.17 8.86 5.48
N LYS A 104 6.78 8.11 4.57
CA LYS A 104 6.47 8.15 3.14
C LYS A 104 6.14 6.74 2.67
N ILE A 105 5.07 6.60 1.92
CA ILE A 105 4.75 5.37 1.20
C ILE A 105 4.84 5.68 -0.28
N TYR A 106 5.66 4.92 -1.01
CA TYR A 106 5.94 5.19 -2.41
C TYR A 106 6.07 3.91 -3.23
N MET A 107 5.77 4.01 -4.52
CA MET A 107 6.06 2.98 -5.51
C MET A 107 7.46 3.22 -6.07
N ASP A 108 8.29 2.17 -6.08
CA ASP A 108 9.57 2.22 -6.77
C ASP A 108 9.34 2.03 -8.28
N THR A 109 9.27 3.16 -9.00
CA THR A 109 9.00 3.17 -10.45
C THR A 109 10.08 2.46 -11.24
N VAL A 110 11.34 2.52 -10.82
CA VAL A 110 12.46 1.82 -11.47
C VAL A 110 12.28 0.30 -11.35
N LEU A 111 11.93 -0.19 -10.17
CA LEU A 111 11.63 -1.61 -9.98
C LEU A 111 10.34 -2.03 -10.71
N LYS A 112 9.35 -1.14 -10.83
CA LYS A 112 8.11 -1.41 -11.55
C LYS A 112 8.35 -1.51 -13.06
N GLU A 113 9.18 -0.64 -13.62
CA GLU A 113 9.59 -0.69 -15.04
C GLU A 113 10.39 -1.96 -15.36
N LEU A 114 11.25 -2.41 -14.45
CA LEU A 114 12.00 -3.65 -14.61
C LEU A 114 11.13 -4.90 -14.53
N ASN A 115 9.98 -4.82 -13.86
CA ASN A 115 9.03 -5.93 -13.75
C ASN A 115 7.58 -5.45 -13.87
N PRO A 116 7.12 -5.05 -15.08
CA PRO A 116 5.80 -4.43 -15.26
C PRO A 116 4.66 -5.35 -14.84
N ASN A 117 4.79 -6.65 -15.12
CA ASN A 117 3.81 -7.68 -14.82
C ASN A 117 3.93 -8.24 -13.39
N GLY A 118 4.90 -7.76 -12.62
CA GLY A 118 5.10 -8.16 -11.23
C GLY A 118 4.23 -7.39 -10.25
N PRO A 119 4.19 -7.84 -8.98
CA PRO A 119 3.54 -7.10 -7.90
C PRO A 119 4.17 -5.72 -7.75
N SER A 120 3.35 -4.73 -7.41
CA SER A 120 3.82 -3.36 -7.30
C SER A 120 4.88 -3.23 -6.20
N PRO A 121 6.08 -2.71 -6.50
CA PRO A 121 7.18 -2.63 -5.55
C PRO A 121 6.97 -1.42 -4.62
N ILE A 122 6.09 -1.58 -3.64
CA ILE A 122 5.72 -0.53 -2.69
C ILE A 122 6.65 -0.56 -1.47
N PHE A 123 7.09 0.62 -1.04
CA PHE A 123 7.96 0.79 0.11
C PHE A 123 7.45 1.85 1.08
N LEU A 124 7.77 1.66 2.35
CA LEU A 124 7.58 2.64 3.42
C LEU A 124 8.93 3.10 3.96
N LYS A 125 9.15 4.41 3.98
CA LYS A 125 10.29 5.04 4.65
C LYS A 125 9.81 5.86 5.84
N ASP A 126 10.31 5.51 7.02
CA ASP A 126 10.11 6.33 8.22
C ASP A 126 11.01 7.57 8.18
N THR A 127 10.43 8.73 8.45
CA THR A 127 11.11 10.03 8.56
C THR A 127 10.81 10.72 9.89
N SER A 128 10.26 9.98 10.86
CA SER A 128 9.69 10.56 12.08
C SER A 128 10.65 10.52 13.27
N THR A 129 10.28 11.24 14.33
CA THR A 129 10.99 11.18 15.62
C THR A 129 10.56 9.96 16.43
N ASN A 130 9.26 9.63 16.41
CA ASN A 130 8.68 8.56 17.24
C ASN A 130 8.73 7.18 16.57
N GLY A 131 9.00 7.12 15.27
CA GLY A 131 9.09 5.90 14.49
C GLY A 131 7.73 5.41 13.98
N THR A 132 7.79 4.63 12.92
CA THR A 132 6.66 3.93 12.30
C THR A 132 6.80 2.44 12.58
N TYR A 133 5.70 1.72 12.72
CA TYR A 133 5.70 0.29 13.02
C TYR A 133 5.01 -0.48 11.89
N ILE A 134 5.68 -1.52 11.38
CA ILE A 134 5.08 -2.47 10.44
C ILE A 134 5.07 -3.84 11.12
N ASN A 135 3.89 -4.46 11.24
CA ASN A 135 3.72 -5.75 11.93
C ASN A 135 4.42 -5.79 13.30
N TRP A 136 4.21 -4.74 14.11
CA TRP A 136 4.83 -4.54 15.44
C TRP A 136 6.35 -4.35 15.45
N LYS A 137 7.02 -4.35 14.30
CA LYS A 137 8.45 -4.02 14.18
C LYS A 137 8.60 -2.52 13.95
N ARG A 138 9.43 -1.85 14.77
CA ARG A 138 9.69 -0.41 14.68
C ARG A 138 10.72 -0.09 13.60
N PHE A 139 10.44 0.93 12.81
CA PHE A 139 11.28 1.56 11.81
C PHE A 139 11.55 3.01 12.21
N ARG A 140 12.76 3.48 11.94
CA ARG A 140 13.24 4.82 12.27
C ARG A 140 13.80 5.51 11.02
N LYS A 141 14.10 6.81 11.10
CA LYS A 141 14.82 7.58 10.07
C LYS A 141 16.04 6.86 9.47
N SER A 142 16.84 6.21 10.32
CA SER A 142 18.04 5.47 9.91
C SER A 142 17.77 4.09 9.32
N SER A 143 16.56 3.55 9.48
CA SER A 143 16.19 2.26 8.90
C SER A 143 16.10 2.36 7.38
N ALA A 144 16.53 1.33 6.66
CA ALA A 144 16.26 1.19 5.24
C ALA A 144 14.74 1.20 4.97
N PRO A 145 14.29 1.64 3.78
CA PRO A 145 12.89 1.50 3.38
C PRO A 145 12.40 0.05 3.52
N ALA A 146 11.20 -0.12 4.05
CA ALA A 146 10.57 -1.41 4.23
C ALA A 146 9.65 -1.70 3.06
N LYS A 147 9.81 -2.86 2.41
CA LYS A 147 8.84 -3.29 1.39
C LYS A 147 7.49 -3.59 2.06
N LEU A 148 6.41 -3.04 1.51
CA LEU A 148 5.05 -3.33 1.93
C LEU A 148 4.47 -4.48 1.10
N THR A 149 3.68 -5.30 1.75
CA THR A 149 2.98 -6.45 1.19
C THR A 149 1.52 -6.45 1.62
N GLN A 150 0.65 -7.02 0.81
CA GLN A 150 -0.79 -7.09 1.08
C GLN A 150 -1.05 -7.68 2.48
N GLY A 151 -1.83 -6.95 3.28
CA GLY A 151 -2.18 -7.30 4.66
C GLY A 151 -1.22 -6.77 5.73
N ASP A 152 -0.15 -6.07 5.36
CA ASP A 152 0.76 -5.47 6.33
C ASP A 152 0.06 -4.43 7.20
N ILE A 153 0.27 -4.54 8.52
CA ILE A 153 -0.26 -3.60 9.50
C ILE A 153 0.76 -2.48 9.73
N ILE A 154 0.37 -1.25 9.42
CA ILE A 154 1.17 -0.04 9.60
C ILE A 154 0.59 0.75 10.77
N SER A 155 1.42 1.16 11.73
CA SER A 155 0.99 1.97 12.87
C SER A 155 1.99 3.05 13.24
N PHE A 156 1.48 4.20 13.67
CA PHE A 156 2.29 5.31 14.17
C PHE A 156 1.42 6.28 15.00
N PRO A 157 2.01 7.10 15.89
CA PRO A 157 3.39 7.05 16.35
C PRO A 157 3.64 5.91 17.37
N TYR A 158 2.60 5.15 17.71
CA TYR A 158 2.64 4.04 18.66
C TYR A 158 2.43 2.69 17.96
N VAL A 159 2.66 1.61 18.72
CA VAL A 159 2.42 0.24 18.27
C VAL A 159 0.93 -0.03 18.02
N ALA A 160 0.63 -0.90 17.05
CA ALA A 160 -0.73 -1.13 16.54
C ALA A 160 -1.84 -1.49 17.55
N HIS A 161 -1.48 -1.96 18.75
CA HIS A 161 -2.45 -2.34 19.79
C HIS A 161 -2.65 -1.26 20.85
N ASP A 162 -1.93 -0.14 20.72
CA ASP A 162 -2.08 1.01 21.60
C ASP A 162 -3.30 1.83 21.16
N GLU A 163 -4.12 2.26 22.10
CA GLU A 163 -5.35 3.02 21.84
C GLU A 163 -5.08 4.37 21.17
N ALA A 164 -3.90 4.97 21.42
CA ALA A 164 -3.48 6.22 20.81
C ALA A 164 -2.80 6.03 19.43
N SER A 165 -2.67 4.79 18.94
CA SER A 165 -2.06 4.51 17.63
C SER A 165 -3.02 4.81 16.48
N TYR A 166 -2.49 5.39 15.40
CA TYR A 166 -3.14 5.37 14.09
C TYR A 166 -2.67 4.12 13.37
N THR A 167 -3.56 3.15 13.22
CA THR A 167 -3.26 1.83 12.66
C THR A 167 -4.09 1.57 11.42
N PHE A 168 -3.39 1.17 10.35
CA PHE A 168 -3.92 0.89 9.03
C PHE A 168 -3.46 -0.48 8.54
N VAL A 169 -4.20 -1.05 7.60
CA VAL A 169 -3.83 -2.25 6.85
C VAL A 169 -3.58 -1.84 5.42
N TYR A 170 -2.42 -2.21 4.89
CA TYR A 170 -2.12 -2.03 3.48
C TYR A 170 -2.82 -3.10 2.63
N ARG A 171 -3.55 -2.67 1.61
CA ARG A 171 -4.25 -3.53 0.65
C ARG A 171 -3.81 -3.13 -0.75
N GLU A 172 -3.38 -4.11 -1.53
CA GLU A 172 -3.02 -3.89 -2.93
C GLU A 172 -4.31 -3.79 -3.76
N VAL A 173 -4.36 -2.82 -4.67
CA VAL A 173 -5.45 -2.71 -5.64
C VAL A 173 -5.02 -3.49 -6.87
N THR A 174 -5.68 -4.62 -7.12
CA THR A 174 -5.60 -5.28 -8.41
C THR A 174 -6.59 -4.58 -9.32
N GLU A 175 -6.09 -3.97 -10.41
CA GLU A 175 -6.97 -3.52 -11.48
C GLU A 175 -7.75 -4.72 -11.99
N ILE A 176 -9.01 -4.82 -11.58
CA ILE A 176 -9.97 -5.68 -12.25
C ILE A 176 -10.22 -4.97 -13.58
N HIS A 177 -9.47 -5.35 -14.62
CA HIS A 177 -9.89 -5.05 -15.98
C HIS A 177 -11.31 -5.61 -16.10
N SER A 178 -12.30 -4.72 -16.08
CA SER A 178 -13.62 -5.07 -16.53
C SER A 178 -13.47 -5.32 -18.02
N GLU A 179 -13.23 -6.58 -18.40
CA GLU A 179 -13.48 -7.01 -19.76
C GLU A 179 -14.96 -6.74 -20.01
N GLU A 180 -15.24 -5.74 -20.84
CA GLU A 180 -16.49 -5.64 -21.57
C GLU A 180 -16.57 -6.89 -22.46
N ASN A 181 -17.07 -7.97 -21.90
CA ASN A 181 -17.50 -9.12 -22.66
C ASN A 181 -18.90 -9.49 -22.17
N GLY A 182 -19.87 -9.11 -23.00
CA GLY A 182 -21.28 -9.29 -22.74
C GLY A 182 -21.60 -10.75 -22.44
N THR A 183 -22.35 -10.97 -21.37
CA THR A 183 -23.48 -11.90 -21.33
C THR A 183 -24.25 -11.63 -20.04
N ALA A 184 -25.16 -10.66 -20.12
CA ALA A 184 -26.23 -10.52 -19.14
C ALA A 184 -27.03 -11.84 -19.08
N THR A 185 -26.88 -12.60 -18.01
CA THR A 185 -27.72 -13.77 -17.71
C THR A 185 -28.72 -13.42 -16.61
N LYS A 186 -29.92 -13.00 -17.05
CA LYS A 186 -31.28 -13.30 -16.55
C LYS A 186 -31.43 -13.47 -15.01
N ARG A 187 -32.19 -12.63 -14.31
CA ARG A 187 -33.68 -12.58 -14.15
C ARG A 187 -33.97 -11.32 -13.28
N LYS A 188 -35.00 -10.48 -13.42
CA LYS A 188 -36.44 -10.67 -13.71
C LYS A 188 -37.06 -9.28 -14.04
N PHE A 189 -37.98 -9.21 -15.01
CA PHE A 189 -39.13 -8.27 -15.13
C PHE A 189 -38.83 -6.77 -15.36
N GLY A 190 -39.41 -6.02 -16.30
CA GLY A 190 -40.45 -6.20 -17.34
C GLY A 190 -40.17 -5.17 -18.46
N GLU A 191 -40.40 -5.53 -19.73
CA GLU A 191 -41.50 -5.07 -20.60
C GLU A 191 -41.34 -3.63 -21.16
N VAL A 192 -41.74 -3.48 -22.44
CA VAL A 192 -41.55 -2.37 -23.40
C VAL A 192 -40.32 -2.63 -24.29
N GLY A 193 -40.43 -3.02 -25.56
CA GLY A 193 -41.48 -2.78 -26.53
C GLY A 193 -40.92 -1.85 -27.60
N SER A 194 -40.39 -2.40 -28.69
CA SER A 194 -40.48 -1.79 -30.01
C SER A 194 -40.04 -2.79 -31.08
N GLU A 195 -41.05 -3.29 -31.76
CA GLU A 195 -41.06 -3.90 -33.09
C GLU A 195 -40.11 -3.23 -34.10
N ASN A 196 -39.49 -4.02 -34.99
CA ASN A 196 -39.65 -3.89 -36.45
C ASN A 196 -38.80 -4.92 -37.24
N LYS A 197 -39.52 -5.68 -38.11
CA LYS A 197 -39.17 -6.23 -39.45
C LYS A 197 -37.95 -7.17 -39.55
N MET A 198 -38.11 -8.49 -39.68
CA MET A 198 -38.54 -9.26 -40.87
C MET A 198 -37.71 -8.97 -42.13
N LEU A 199 -36.98 -9.99 -42.61
CA LEU A 199 -36.67 -10.40 -43.99
C LEU A 199 -35.45 -11.34 -43.90
N GLU A 200 -35.69 -12.65 -43.85
CA GLU A 200 -35.75 -13.58 -44.99
C GLU A 200 -34.44 -14.37 -45.17
N ASP A 201 -34.67 -15.67 -45.29
CA ASP A 201 -33.77 -16.75 -45.66
C ASP A 201 -32.87 -16.43 -46.87
N THR A 202 -31.73 -17.10 -47.01
CA THR A 202 -31.58 -18.22 -47.97
C THR A 202 -30.17 -18.84 -47.93
N MET A 203 -30.22 -20.16 -48.09
CA MET A 203 -29.25 -21.24 -48.26
C MET A 203 -28.27 -21.14 -49.46
N VAL A 204 -27.09 -21.79 -49.33
CA VAL A 204 -26.20 -22.48 -50.32
C VAL A 204 -25.60 -21.72 -51.52
N GLY A 205 -24.28 -21.92 -51.74
CA GLY A 205 -23.63 -21.73 -53.05
C GLY A 205 -22.09 -21.89 -53.03
N SER A 206 -21.56 -22.67 -53.96
CA SER A 206 -20.20 -23.23 -54.06
C SER A 206 -19.04 -22.27 -54.44
N ALA A 207 -17.83 -22.82 -54.26
CA ALA A 207 -16.62 -22.72 -55.12
C ALA A 207 -16.04 -21.35 -55.45
N ASP A 208 -14.81 -21.08 -54.99
CA ASP A 208 -13.60 -21.18 -55.82
C ASP A 208 -12.38 -20.74 -54.99
N GLY A 209 -11.31 -21.53 -55.03
CA GLY A 209 -10.03 -21.11 -54.44
C GLY A 209 -9.33 -20.09 -55.33
N PRO A 210 -8.44 -19.26 -54.77
CA PRO A 210 -7.16 -19.14 -55.46
C PRO A 210 -5.92 -19.01 -54.55
N VAL A 211 -4.86 -19.62 -55.08
CA VAL A 211 -3.49 -19.07 -55.19
C VAL A 211 -2.64 -19.01 -53.92
N SER A 212 -1.72 -19.98 -53.87
CA SER A 212 -0.51 -19.98 -53.08
C SER A 212 0.38 -18.79 -53.48
N LEU A 213 0.51 -17.80 -52.60
CA LEU A 213 1.48 -16.71 -52.72
C LEU A 213 2.72 -17.09 -51.92
N ASP A 214 3.71 -17.63 -52.63
CA ASP A 214 5.07 -17.86 -52.14
C ASP A 214 5.79 -16.51 -52.00
N VAL A 215 5.68 -15.90 -50.81
CA VAL A 215 6.42 -14.68 -50.48
C VAL A 215 7.71 -15.09 -49.76
N ARG A 216 8.81 -15.00 -50.52
CA ARG A 216 10.20 -15.15 -50.09
C ARG A 216 10.42 -14.56 -48.69
N ARG A 217 10.77 -15.43 -47.74
CA ARG A 217 11.18 -15.07 -46.38
C ARG A 217 12.38 -14.11 -46.42
N PRO A 218 12.32 -12.93 -45.77
CA PRO A 218 13.52 -12.21 -45.40
C PRO A 218 14.25 -12.99 -44.30
N GLN A 219 15.30 -13.73 -44.66
CA GLN A 219 16.25 -14.28 -43.69
C GLN A 219 17.05 -13.14 -43.04
N LYS A 220 16.49 -12.54 -42.00
CA LYS A 220 17.28 -12.02 -40.89
C LYS A 220 16.99 -12.93 -39.72
N THR A 221 18.01 -13.69 -39.32
CA THR A 221 18.02 -14.56 -38.14
C THR A 221 17.53 -13.80 -36.92
N ARG A 222 16.22 -13.88 -36.63
CA ARG A 222 15.66 -13.39 -35.37
C ARG A 222 16.14 -14.37 -34.31
N LYS A 223 17.10 -13.94 -33.49
CA LYS A 223 17.50 -14.66 -32.28
C LYS A 223 16.24 -15.01 -31.51
N GLY A 224 16.11 -16.27 -31.09
CA GLY A 224 14.91 -16.72 -30.38
C GLY A 224 14.73 -15.93 -29.07
N PRO A 225 13.52 -15.85 -28.51
CA PRO A 225 13.25 -15.09 -27.28
C PRO A 225 14.19 -15.46 -26.11
N LYS A 226 14.59 -16.73 -26.04
CA LYS A 226 15.54 -17.25 -25.03
C LYS A 226 16.96 -16.71 -25.23
N GLU A 227 17.39 -16.53 -26.49
CA GLU A 227 18.71 -16.04 -26.83
C GLU A 227 18.79 -14.50 -26.66
N GLN A 228 17.69 -13.79 -26.95
CA GLN A 228 17.56 -12.37 -26.60
C GLN A 228 17.63 -12.17 -25.09
N LEU A 229 16.92 -12.98 -24.32
CA LEU A 229 16.96 -12.91 -22.86
C LEU A 229 18.36 -13.18 -22.31
N ALA A 230 19.05 -14.20 -22.82
CA ALA A 230 20.45 -14.48 -22.45
C ALA A 230 21.38 -13.30 -22.79
N SER A 231 21.20 -12.68 -23.96
CA SER A 231 21.94 -11.49 -24.38
C SER A 231 21.69 -10.29 -23.45
N HIS A 232 20.44 -10.06 -23.05
CA HIS A 232 20.09 -8.99 -22.11
C HIS A 232 20.69 -9.23 -20.71
N PHE A 233 20.64 -10.47 -20.21
CA PHE A 233 21.27 -10.80 -18.93
C PHE A 233 22.80 -10.59 -18.95
N ALA A 234 23.46 -10.94 -20.06
CA ALA A 234 24.88 -10.68 -20.24
C ALA A 234 25.21 -9.18 -20.19
N MET A 235 24.44 -8.36 -20.92
CA MET A 235 24.61 -6.91 -20.95
C MET A 235 24.36 -6.25 -19.59
N ILE A 236 23.31 -6.66 -18.87
CA ILE A 236 23.02 -6.14 -17.53
C ILE A 236 24.15 -6.47 -16.54
N LYS A 237 24.74 -7.67 -16.66
CA LYS A 237 25.88 -8.07 -15.81
C LYS A 237 27.09 -7.19 -16.08
N GLU A 238 27.38 -6.88 -17.35
CA GLU A 238 28.48 -6.00 -17.76
C GLU A 238 28.29 -4.57 -17.25
N LEU A 239 27.12 -3.97 -17.44
CA LEU A 239 26.81 -2.62 -16.94
C LEU A 239 26.94 -2.54 -15.41
N ARG A 240 26.51 -3.57 -14.68
CA ARG A 240 26.67 -3.63 -13.22
C ARG A 240 28.15 -3.73 -12.81
N THR A 241 28.98 -4.43 -13.58
CA THR A 241 30.43 -4.44 -13.31
C THR A 241 31.08 -3.10 -13.61
N GLU A 242 30.65 -2.42 -14.68
CA GLU A 242 31.14 -1.10 -15.03
C GLU A 242 30.76 -0.05 -13.99
N ILE A 243 29.52 -0.03 -13.51
CA ILE A 243 29.06 0.85 -12.42
C ILE A 243 29.88 0.62 -11.15
N LYS A 244 30.16 -0.65 -10.80
CA LYS A 244 31.00 -0.97 -9.63
C LYS A 244 32.43 -0.46 -9.79
N LEU A 245 33.03 -0.65 -10.98
CA LEU A 245 34.38 -0.15 -11.28
C LEU A 245 34.44 1.37 -11.29
N ALA A 246 33.40 2.04 -11.80
CA ALA A 246 33.29 3.49 -11.78
C ALA A 246 33.20 4.03 -10.33
N HIS A 247 32.39 3.42 -9.46
CA HIS A 247 32.34 3.78 -8.05
C HIS A 247 33.70 3.64 -7.36
N VAL A 248 34.42 2.54 -7.59
CA VAL A 248 35.76 2.33 -7.01
C VAL A 248 36.77 3.36 -7.53
N ARG A 249 36.66 3.78 -8.81
CA ARG A 249 37.52 4.84 -9.37
C ARG A 249 37.21 6.21 -8.77
N HIS A 250 35.93 6.51 -8.55
CA HIS A 250 35.52 7.75 -7.90
C HIS A 250 35.98 7.80 -6.44
N GLU A 251 35.82 6.71 -5.67
CA GLU A 251 36.32 6.64 -4.29
C GLU A 251 37.84 6.76 -4.18
N LYS A 252 38.59 6.32 -5.19
CA LYS A 252 40.06 6.40 -5.21
C LYS A 252 40.60 7.75 -5.72
N ALA A 253 39.76 8.59 -6.32
CA ALA A 253 40.13 9.91 -6.81
C ALA A 253 39.85 11.05 -5.80
N GLU A 254 39.16 10.75 -4.70
CA GLU A 254 38.88 11.70 -3.59
C GLU A 254 39.82 11.50 -2.37
N VAL A 255 40.98 10.87 -2.56
CA VAL A 255 42.09 10.77 -1.59
C VAL A 255 43.35 11.34 -2.21
#